data_AF-I8YTA5-F1
#
_entry.id   AF-I8YTA5-F1
#
_cell.length_a   1.000
_cell.length_b   1.000
_cell.length_c   1.000
_cell.angle_alpha   90.00
_cell.angle_beta   90.00
_cell.angle_gamma   90.00
#
_symmetry.space_group_name_H-M   'P 1'
#
loop_
_entity.id
_entity.type
_entity.pdbx_description
1 polymer ?
#
loop_
_entity_poly.entity_id
_entity_poly.type
_entity_poly.pdbx_seq_one_letter_code
_entity_poly.pdbx_strand_id
1 'polypeptide(L)'
;MKKILVCLITIVVVMNLSAQVEGTIQWQPEIDFTYQINGEYIEILSETGYVDEPGMPQIPYCVKTFLIPVNAQPVIQVKYVNRKLQKKDVLLYPVQPPIPIGESSLSWVEPNNDIYNSSNPFPGKYAEIVSFRKGRLGAMVDAAEKNVNSDVDNYLPEYLIITNEALKDKFRILADWKTKKGIPAIIETVEEISATYAGSDIQEKIRNYLVDVKRNYGSMFVLLGGDTNIIPARVKKSRYSKNKDWVAVDFYYTCVDNGNWNKNGNNIYYEADKIDFEDSKDWGVSFKLGRAPVETLEEAEVFVNKVIHYEKADLNHSVI
;
A
#
# COMPACT_ATOMS: atom_id res chain seq x y z
N MET A 1 -1.86 75.38 3.64
CA MET A 1 -1.99 74.17 2.80
C MET A 1 -1.15 73.06 3.43
N LYS A 2 -1.72 72.25 4.34
CA LYS A 2 -1.04 71.08 4.95
C LYS A 2 -1.54 69.83 4.24
N LYS A 3 -0.64 69.14 3.53
CA LYS A 3 -0.93 67.87 2.85
C LYS A 3 -1.04 66.78 3.92
N ILE A 4 -2.22 66.18 4.04
CA ILE A 4 -2.45 65.00 4.89
C ILE A 4 -1.93 63.79 4.10
N LEU A 5 -0.82 63.23 4.56
CA LEU A 5 -0.30 61.95 4.09
C LEU A 5 -1.09 60.85 4.80
N VAL A 6 -2.09 60.29 4.12
CA VAL A 6 -2.80 59.10 4.59
C VAL A 6 -1.90 57.89 4.30
N CYS A 7 -1.16 57.43 5.32
CA CYS A 7 -0.51 56.12 5.29
C CYS A 7 -1.59 55.05 5.37
N LEU A 8 -1.88 54.42 4.24
CA LEU A 8 -2.69 53.21 4.17
C LEU A 8 -1.89 52.06 4.82
N ILE A 9 -2.18 51.75 6.08
CA ILE A 9 -1.70 50.53 6.73
C ILE A 9 -2.55 49.38 6.20
N THR A 10 -2.06 48.70 5.18
CA THR A 10 -2.58 47.40 4.74
C THR A 10 -2.29 46.37 5.83
N ILE A 11 -3.28 46.15 6.71
CA ILE A 11 -3.30 44.98 7.60
C ILE A 11 -3.50 43.76 6.69
N VAL A 12 -2.40 43.09 6.35
CA VAL A 12 -2.43 41.75 5.76
C VAL A 12 -2.83 40.81 6.88
N VAL A 13 -4.14 40.58 7.04
CA VAL A 13 -4.65 39.47 7.83
C VAL A 13 -4.27 38.19 7.09
N VAL A 14 -3.18 37.56 7.52
CA VAL A 14 -2.81 36.22 7.07
C VAL A 14 -3.87 35.27 7.64
N MET A 15 -4.92 35.01 6.85
CA MET A 15 -5.86 33.93 7.14
C MET A 15 -5.09 32.61 7.03
N ASN A 16 -4.68 32.06 8.17
CA ASN A 16 -4.28 30.65 8.23
C ASN A 16 -5.54 29.83 7.95
N LEU A 17 -5.71 29.39 6.71
CA LEU A 17 -6.71 28.39 6.35
C LEU A 17 -6.28 27.04 6.94
N SER A 18 -6.69 26.79 8.18
CA SER A 18 -6.64 25.45 8.76
C SER A 18 -7.77 24.63 8.15
N ALA A 19 -7.45 23.64 7.34
CA ALA A 19 -8.42 22.64 6.91
C ALA A 19 -8.79 21.76 8.11
N GLN A 20 -10.06 21.82 8.56
CA GLN A 20 -10.57 20.98 9.64
C GLN A 20 -11.40 19.85 9.04
N VAL A 21 -11.07 18.61 9.38
CA VAL A 21 -11.86 17.43 9.03
C VAL A 21 -12.57 16.95 10.29
N GLU A 22 -13.89 16.84 10.23
CA GLU A 22 -14.71 16.35 11.34
C GLU A 22 -15.37 15.04 10.96
N GLY A 23 -15.46 14.13 11.93
CA GLY A 23 -16.09 12.83 11.76
C GLY A 23 -16.51 12.26 13.11
N THR A 24 -17.50 11.37 13.07
CA THR A 24 -17.97 10.63 14.24
C THR A 24 -17.69 9.15 14.01
N ILE A 25 -17.01 8.53 14.98
CA ILE A 25 -16.84 7.08 15.02
C ILE A 25 -17.88 6.52 15.99
N GLN A 26 -18.69 5.57 15.52
CA GLN A 26 -19.65 4.85 16.33
C GLN A 26 -19.38 3.35 16.21
N TRP A 27 -19.52 2.66 17.34
CA TRP A 27 -19.40 1.21 17.43
C TRP A 27 -20.75 0.64 17.86
N GLN A 28 -21.30 -0.24 17.03
CA GLN A 28 -22.60 -0.86 17.20
C GLN A 28 -22.42 -2.38 17.42
N PRO A 29 -22.90 -2.92 18.55
CA PRO A 29 -22.94 -4.38 18.74
C PRO A 29 -23.74 -5.05 17.62
N GLU A 30 -23.35 -6.26 17.25
CA GLU A 30 -23.95 -7.09 16.18
C GLU A 30 -23.75 -6.56 14.75
N ILE A 31 -23.19 -5.36 14.60
CA ILE A 31 -22.86 -4.76 13.30
C ILE A 31 -21.35 -4.63 13.17
N ASP A 32 -20.71 -3.87 14.07
CA ASP A 32 -19.27 -3.61 14.02
C ASP A 32 -18.46 -4.66 14.79
N PHE A 33 -19.09 -5.29 15.78
CA PHE A 33 -18.46 -6.35 16.58
C PHE A 33 -19.50 -7.28 17.24
N THR A 34 -19.07 -8.50 17.54
CA THR A 34 -19.82 -9.53 18.28
C THR A 34 -18.97 -10.09 19.42
N TYR A 35 -19.58 -10.89 20.29
CA TYR A 35 -18.89 -11.53 21.41
C TYR A 35 -18.88 -13.05 21.24
N GLN A 36 -17.74 -13.66 21.49
CA GLN A 36 -17.58 -15.11 21.53
C GLN A 36 -16.98 -15.52 22.88
N ILE A 37 -17.50 -16.60 23.46
CA ILE A 37 -16.94 -17.17 24.69
C ILE A 37 -15.86 -18.17 24.30
N ASN A 38 -14.67 -18.01 24.87
CA ASN A 38 -13.53 -18.91 24.69
C ASN A 38 -12.97 -19.30 26.07
N GLY A 39 -13.48 -20.40 26.62
CA GLY A 39 -13.18 -20.81 27.99
C GLY A 39 -13.70 -19.80 29.01
N GLU A 40 -12.81 -19.29 29.86
CA GLU A 40 -13.13 -18.23 30.83
C GLU A 40 -13.08 -16.81 30.23
N TYR A 41 -12.61 -16.68 28.99
CA TYR A 41 -12.42 -15.42 28.30
C TYR A 41 -13.59 -15.08 27.38
N ILE A 42 -13.78 -13.79 27.16
CA ILE A 42 -14.61 -13.25 26.09
C ILE A 42 -13.71 -12.64 25.03
N GLU A 43 -13.89 -13.11 23.82
CA GLU A 43 -13.31 -12.54 22.62
C GLU A 43 -14.31 -11.58 21.97
N ILE A 44 -13.83 -10.41 21.56
CA ILE A 44 -14.63 -9.45 20.80
C ILE A 44 -14.25 -9.66 19.35
N LEU A 45 -15.16 -10.14 18.52
CA LEU A 45 -14.92 -10.37 17.10
C LEU A 45 -15.41 -9.17 16.28
N SER A 46 -14.55 -8.63 15.44
CA SER A 46 -14.78 -7.52 14.51
C SER A 46 -14.03 -7.80 13.20
N GLU A 47 -14.49 -7.22 12.10
CA GLU A 47 -13.75 -7.22 10.81
C GLU A 47 -12.60 -6.20 10.80
N THR A 48 -12.42 -5.47 11.90
CA THR A 48 -11.39 -4.44 12.06
C THR A 48 -10.10 -4.99 12.67
N GLY A 49 -9.07 -4.15 12.83
CA GLY A 49 -7.81 -4.56 13.43
C GLY A 49 -7.92 -4.77 14.93
N TYR A 50 -6.95 -5.44 15.54
CA TYR A 50 -6.88 -5.67 16.98
C TYR A 50 -5.55 -5.20 17.52
N VAL A 51 -5.53 -4.75 18.77
CA VAL A 51 -4.26 -4.65 19.50
C VAL A 51 -3.55 -6.01 19.42
N ASP A 52 -2.28 -6.00 19.04
CA ASP A 52 -1.54 -7.19 18.58
C ASP A 52 -0.35 -7.56 19.47
N GLU A 53 -0.16 -6.88 20.60
CA GLU A 53 0.85 -7.22 21.60
C GLU A 53 0.47 -8.47 22.41
N PRO A 54 1.25 -9.57 22.35
CA PRO A 54 0.94 -10.80 23.07
C PRO A 54 0.74 -10.60 24.58
N GLY A 55 -0.29 -11.24 25.14
CA GLY A 55 -0.66 -11.14 26.54
C GLY A 55 -1.51 -9.90 26.89
N MET A 56 -1.67 -8.93 25.98
CA MET A 56 -2.56 -7.78 26.20
C MET A 56 -4.03 -8.13 25.89
N PRO A 57 -5.02 -7.41 26.42
CA PRO A 57 -6.42 -7.61 26.05
C PRO A 57 -6.65 -7.41 24.55
N GLN A 58 -7.19 -8.42 23.86
CA GLN A 58 -7.57 -8.32 22.45
C GLN A 58 -8.80 -7.41 22.33
N ILE A 59 -8.57 -6.17 21.90
CA ILE A 59 -9.60 -5.16 21.69
C ILE A 59 -9.56 -4.70 20.23
N PRO A 60 -10.72 -4.68 19.54
CA PRO A 60 -10.78 -4.18 18.17
C PRO A 60 -10.58 -2.66 18.12
N TYR A 61 -9.93 -2.19 17.07
CA TYR A 61 -9.81 -0.79 16.71
C TYR A 61 -10.14 -0.62 15.23
N CYS A 62 -10.69 0.54 14.86
CA CYS A 62 -10.92 0.89 13.47
C CYS A 62 -9.91 1.94 13.01
N VAL A 63 -9.42 1.81 11.78
CA VAL A 63 -8.59 2.84 11.14
C VAL A 63 -9.49 3.74 10.30
N LYS A 64 -9.34 5.05 10.48
CA LYS A 64 -9.96 6.06 9.60
C LYS A 64 -8.86 6.83 8.88
N THR A 65 -8.89 6.78 7.56
CA THR A 65 -7.93 7.47 6.71
C THR A 65 -8.52 8.80 6.26
N PHE A 66 -7.77 9.89 6.50
CA PHE A 66 -8.15 11.23 6.08
C PHE A 66 -7.09 11.79 5.13
N LEU A 67 -7.55 12.44 4.05
CA LEU A 67 -6.66 13.16 3.14
C LEU A 67 -6.45 14.56 3.67
N ILE A 68 -5.19 14.92 3.93
CA ILE A 68 -4.81 16.25 4.40
C ILE A 68 -3.91 16.97 3.38
N PRO A 69 -3.92 18.32 3.32
CA PRO A 69 -3.09 19.08 2.39
C PRO A 69 -1.58 18.78 2.52
N VAL A 70 -0.83 18.92 1.42
CA VAL A 70 0.58 18.49 1.26
C VAL A 70 1.59 19.14 2.24
N ASN A 71 1.19 20.15 3.03
CA ASN A 71 2.01 20.78 4.06
C ASN A 71 1.32 20.90 5.43
N ALA A 72 0.19 20.23 5.63
CA ALA A 72 -0.52 20.25 6.91
C ALA A 72 0.13 19.28 7.90
N GLN A 73 0.26 19.71 9.15
CA GLN A 73 0.58 18.82 10.27
C GLN A 73 -0.74 18.40 10.91
N PRO A 74 -1.11 17.11 10.88
CA PRO A 74 -2.36 16.66 11.48
C PRO A 74 -2.26 16.72 13.00
N VAL A 75 -3.31 17.22 13.62
CA VAL A 75 -3.52 17.13 15.06
C VAL A 75 -4.88 16.48 15.26
N ILE A 76 -4.93 15.39 16.02
CA ILE A 76 -6.18 14.78 16.43
C ILE A 76 -6.68 15.48 17.68
N GLN A 77 -7.92 15.94 17.63
CA GLN A 77 -8.64 16.44 18.79
C GLN A 77 -9.95 15.68 18.96
N VAL A 78 -10.05 14.91 20.05
CA VAL A 78 -11.29 14.26 20.44
C VAL A 78 -12.17 15.28 21.15
N LYS A 79 -13.21 15.76 20.47
CA LYS A 79 -14.12 16.79 21.04
C LYS A 79 -15.02 16.23 22.13
N TYR A 80 -15.58 15.04 21.92
CA TYR A 80 -16.53 14.41 22.83
C TYR A 80 -16.47 12.90 22.72
N VAL A 81 -16.68 12.20 23.84
CA VAL A 81 -16.80 10.75 23.88
C VAL A 81 -18.06 10.38 24.66
N ASN A 82 -18.92 9.59 24.03
CA ASN A 82 -20.03 8.92 24.71
C ASN A 82 -19.65 7.47 25.00
N ARG A 83 -19.85 7.02 26.25
CA ARG A 83 -19.56 5.65 26.65
C ARG A 83 -20.87 4.95 27.05
N LYS A 84 -21.05 3.72 26.57
CA LYS A 84 -22.12 2.83 27.00
C LYS A 84 -21.51 1.52 27.47
N LEU A 85 -21.81 1.12 28.70
CA LEU A 85 -21.39 -0.17 29.24
C LEU A 85 -22.03 -1.29 28.43
N GLN A 86 -21.21 -2.22 27.93
CA GLN A 86 -21.68 -3.35 27.13
C GLN A 86 -21.75 -4.66 27.93
N LYS A 87 -20.69 -4.96 28.69
CA LYS A 87 -20.60 -6.13 29.57
C LYS A 87 -19.88 -5.74 30.86
N LYS A 88 -20.14 -6.50 31.92
CA LYS A 88 -19.54 -6.34 33.25
C LYS A 88 -19.09 -7.71 33.75
N ASP A 89 -18.04 -7.73 34.57
CA ASP A 89 -17.53 -8.93 35.24
C ASP A 89 -17.06 -10.00 34.23
N VAL A 90 -16.29 -9.56 33.21
CA VAL A 90 -15.78 -10.41 32.13
C VAL A 90 -14.27 -10.26 32.00
N LEU A 91 -13.60 -11.33 31.57
CA LEU A 91 -12.18 -11.36 31.27
C LEU A 91 -11.98 -11.34 29.75
N LEU A 92 -11.24 -10.38 29.22
CA LEU A 92 -11.00 -10.28 27.78
C LEU A 92 -9.91 -11.27 27.34
N TYR A 93 -10.09 -11.88 26.17
CA TYR A 93 -9.13 -12.82 25.61
C TYR A 93 -7.75 -12.15 25.41
N PRO A 94 -6.64 -12.76 25.89
CA PRO A 94 -5.30 -12.21 25.69
C PRO A 94 -4.78 -12.54 24.29
N VAL A 95 -4.18 -11.54 23.63
CA VAL A 95 -3.59 -11.71 22.30
C VAL A 95 -2.54 -12.83 22.32
N GLN A 96 -2.60 -13.72 21.33
CA GLN A 96 -1.65 -14.81 21.16
C GLN A 96 -0.72 -14.54 19.97
N PRO A 97 0.55 -14.96 20.03
CA PRO A 97 1.49 -14.81 18.93
C PRO A 97 1.05 -15.62 17.70
N PRO A 98 1.38 -15.17 16.47
CA PRO A 98 1.05 -15.91 15.26
C PRO A 98 1.81 -17.25 15.21
N ILE A 99 1.14 -18.31 14.77
CA ILE A 99 1.75 -19.64 14.63
C ILE A 99 2.62 -19.67 13.36
N PRO A 100 3.93 -19.95 13.46
CA PRO A 100 4.80 -20.07 12.29
C PRO A 100 4.37 -21.20 11.35
N ILE A 101 4.63 -21.01 10.05
CA ILE A 101 4.29 -22.01 9.03
C ILE A 101 5.13 -23.29 9.30
N GLY A 102 4.45 -24.39 9.62
CA GLY A 102 5.07 -25.69 9.90
C GLY A 102 4.97 -26.14 11.36
N GLU A 103 4.56 -25.27 12.27
CA GLU A 103 4.25 -25.63 13.66
C GLU A 103 2.75 -25.78 13.86
N SER A 104 2.33 -26.74 14.71
CA SER A 104 0.91 -27.03 14.97
C SER A 104 0.32 -26.21 16.11
N SER A 105 1.14 -25.67 17.02
CA SER A 105 0.70 -24.84 18.15
C SER A 105 1.89 -24.20 18.86
N LEU A 106 1.76 -22.93 19.28
CA LEU A 106 2.65 -22.29 20.24
C LEU A 106 2.17 -22.50 21.68
N SER A 107 3.08 -22.31 22.65
CA SER A 107 2.71 -22.23 24.06
C SER A 107 1.79 -21.04 24.31
N TRP A 108 0.70 -21.26 25.03
CA TRP A 108 -0.22 -20.21 25.46
C TRP A 108 0.53 -19.09 26.19
N VAL A 109 0.25 -17.85 25.80
CA VAL A 109 0.73 -16.64 26.47
C VAL A 109 -0.34 -16.18 27.46
N GLU A 110 0.01 -16.17 28.74
CA GLU A 110 -0.89 -15.75 29.81
C GLU A 110 -1.20 -14.24 29.74
N PRO A 111 -2.36 -13.82 30.29
CA PRO A 111 -2.69 -12.41 30.43
C PRO A 111 -1.59 -11.61 31.14
N ASN A 112 -1.27 -10.44 30.61
CA ASN A 112 -0.32 -9.53 31.22
C ASN A 112 -0.88 -9.03 32.56
N ASN A 113 -0.27 -9.48 33.66
CA ASN A 113 -0.73 -9.18 35.02
C ASN A 113 -0.83 -7.68 35.32
N ASP A 114 0.06 -6.86 34.79
CA ASP A 114 0.08 -5.41 35.06
C ASP A 114 -1.09 -4.70 34.37
N ILE A 115 -1.53 -5.20 33.22
CA ILE A 115 -2.67 -4.65 32.48
C ILE A 115 -4.01 -5.18 33.00
N TYR A 116 -4.12 -6.50 33.21
CA TYR A 116 -5.37 -7.13 33.62
C TYR A 116 -5.78 -6.81 35.07
N ASN A 117 -4.81 -6.52 35.94
CA ASN A 117 -5.09 -6.07 37.31
C ASN A 117 -5.12 -4.54 37.45
N SER A 118 -5.01 -3.80 36.34
CA SER A 118 -5.03 -2.35 36.34
C SER A 118 -6.44 -1.79 36.52
N SER A 119 -6.55 -0.66 37.23
CA SER A 119 -7.77 0.16 37.24
C SER A 119 -7.83 1.16 36.10
N ASN A 120 -6.74 1.31 35.32
CA ASN A 120 -6.71 2.21 34.18
C ASN A 120 -7.43 1.57 32.98
N PRO A 121 -8.20 2.36 32.21
CA PRO A 121 -8.80 1.84 30.99
C PRO A 121 -7.70 1.45 30.00
N PHE A 122 -7.83 0.27 29.40
CA PHE A 122 -6.99 -0.18 28.29
C PHE A 122 -7.73 0.05 26.95
N PRO A 123 -7.07 0.50 25.87
CA PRO A 123 -5.64 0.84 25.74
C PRO A 123 -5.26 2.25 26.29
N GLY A 124 -6.17 2.92 27.00
CA GLY A 124 -5.91 4.22 27.65
C GLY A 124 -5.96 5.43 26.71
N LYS A 125 -6.17 5.19 25.41
CA LYS A 125 -6.30 6.19 24.35
C LYS A 125 -7.53 5.90 23.50
N TYR A 126 -8.14 6.96 22.96
CA TYR A 126 -9.35 6.85 22.13
C TYR A 126 -9.09 6.89 20.64
N ALA A 127 -8.07 7.67 20.26
CA ALA A 127 -7.63 7.83 18.90
C ALA A 127 -6.16 8.19 18.97
N GLU A 128 -5.41 7.68 18.02
CA GLU A 128 -4.04 8.08 17.80
C GLU A 128 -3.80 8.19 16.31
N ILE A 129 -2.82 9.00 15.95
CA ILE A 129 -2.33 9.04 14.59
C ILE A 129 -1.46 7.80 14.43
N VAL A 130 -2.08 6.70 13.98
CA VAL A 130 -1.41 5.44 13.67
C VAL A 130 -0.59 5.49 12.37
N SER A 131 -0.62 6.62 11.67
CA SER A 131 0.33 6.96 10.61
C SER A 131 0.11 8.39 10.14
N PHE A 132 1.21 9.10 9.91
CA PHE A 132 1.19 10.35 9.17
C PHE A 132 2.27 10.30 8.09
N ARG A 133 1.86 10.07 6.84
CA ARG A 133 2.78 10.07 5.70
C ARG A 133 2.56 11.30 4.84
N LYS A 134 3.53 12.21 4.87
CA LYS A 134 3.65 13.26 3.86
C LYS A 134 3.77 12.53 2.52
N GLY A 135 2.75 12.63 1.67
CA GLY A 135 2.82 12.04 0.33
C GLY A 135 4.13 12.51 -0.31
N ARG A 136 5.03 11.58 -0.63
CA ARG A 136 6.26 11.88 -1.38
C ARG A 136 5.85 12.22 -2.81
N LEU A 137 5.36 13.45 -2.98
CA LEU A 137 5.34 14.14 -4.25
C LEU A 137 6.65 14.94 -4.33
N GLY A 138 7.73 14.26 -4.71
CA GLY A 138 9.05 14.85 -4.92
C GLY A 138 10.10 14.50 -3.86
N ALA A 139 11.33 14.27 -4.34
CA ALA A 139 12.62 14.06 -3.66
C ALA A 139 13.08 12.58 -3.60
N MET A 140 14.09 12.13 -4.35
CA MET A 140 15.42 12.75 -4.56
C MET A 140 15.80 13.63 -3.37
N VAL A 141 16.12 13.00 -2.25
CA VAL A 141 16.98 13.62 -1.23
C VAL A 141 18.24 12.79 -1.20
N ASP A 142 19.36 13.47 -1.32
CA ASP A 142 20.72 12.94 -1.32
C ASP A 142 20.96 11.91 -0.21
N ALA A 143 21.89 10.98 -0.49
CA ALA A 143 22.30 9.85 0.33
C ALA A 143 22.94 10.19 1.70
N ALA A 144 22.63 11.35 2.29
CA ALA A 144 23.28 11.87 3.49
C ALA A 144 22.45 11.75 4.79
N GLU A 145 21.17 11.37 4.75
CA GLU A 145 20.34 11.22 5.98
C GLU A 145 20.06 9.76 6.38
N LYS A 146 21.07 8.89 6.24
CA LYS A 146 21.11 7.65 7.03
C LYS A 146 21.52 8.01 8.46
N ASN A 147 20.58 8.39 9.32
CA ASN A 147 20.61 8.19 10.78
C ASN A 147 19.51 8.99 11.49
N VAL A 148 18.24 8.53 11.45
CA VAL A 148 17.26 8.78 12.53
C VAL A 148 16.33 7.57 12.66
N ASN A 149 16.10 7.16 13.91
CA ASN A 149 15.33 6.02 14.39
C ASN A 149 14.02 5.74 13.62
N SER A 150 13.86 4.47 13.30
CA SER A 150 12.76 3.82 12.59
C SER A 150 11.60 3.50 13.54
N ASP A 151 10.50 4.22 13.42
CA ASP A 151 9.13 3.73 13.68
C ASP A 151 8.19 4.51 12.75
N VAL A 152 8.53 4.46 11.46
CA VAL A 152 7.73 5.04 10.38
C VAL A 152 6.64 4.04 10.04
N ASP A 153 5.40 4.33 10.40
CA ASP A 153 4.21 3.58 10.00
C ASP A 153 4.20 3.36 8.48
N ASN A 154 4.67 2.18 8.10
CA ASN A 154 4.86 1.75 6.74
C ASN A 154 3.53 1.26 6.18
N TYR A 155 2.67 2.13 5.63
CA TYR A 155 1.67 1.61 4.68
C TYR A 155 2.42 0.92 3.53
N LEU A 156 2.19 -0.38 3.38
CA LEU A 156 2.74 -1.12 2.27
C LEU A 156 1.97 -0.70 1.01
N PRO A 157 2.65 -0.35 -0.08
CA PRO A 157 1.98 -0.08 -1.34
C PRO A 157 1.19 -1.30 -1.81
N GLU A 158 -0.04 -1.07 -2.28
CA GLU A 158 -0.91 -2.11 -2.86
C GLU A 158 -1.00 -1.99 -4.39
N TYR A 159 -0.41 -0.93 -4.95
CA TYR A 159 -0.36 -0.68 -6.38
C TYR A 159 1.01 -0.10 -6.77
N LEU A 160 1.67 -0.71 -7.75
CA LEU A 160 2.91 -0.22 -8.33
C LEU A 160 2.68 0.10 -9.80
N ILE A 161 3.05 1.31 -10.23
CA ILE A 161 3.13 1.67 -11.65
C ILE A 161 4.60 1.70 -12.05
N ILE A 162 4.99 0.91 -13.04
CA ILE A 162 6.29 1.03 -13.70
C ILE A 162 6.07 1.77 -15.01
N THR A 163 6.79 2.84 -15.28
CA THR A 163 6.68 3.64 -16.51
C THR A 163 8.04 4.26 -16.87
N ASN A 164 8.15 5.13 -17.87
CA ASN A 164 9.37 5.93 -18.08
C ASN A 164 9.21 7.34 -17.49
N GLU A 165 10.32 8.06 -17.35
CA GLU A 165 10.30 9.45 -16.87
C GLU A 165 9.39 10.35 -17.72
N ALA A 166 9.32 10.12 -19.04
CA ALA A 166 8.48 10.92 -19.93
C ALA A 166 6.98 10.81 -19.64
N LEU A 167 6.47 9.61 -19.29
CA LEU A 167 5.03 9.39 -19.04
C LEU A 167 4.66 9.47 -17.54
N LYS A 168 5.65 9.51 -16.65
CA LYS A 168 5.51 9.51 -15.18
C LYS A 168 4.47 10.51 -14.68
N ASP A 169 4.48 11.73 -15.19
CA ASP A 169 3.56 12.78 -14.74
C ASP A 169 2.09 12.47 -15.06
N LYS A 170 1.80 11.78 -16.17
CA LYS A 170 0.44 11.35 -16.49
C LYS A 170 0.00 10.20 -15.61
N PHE A 171 0.87 9.22 -15.40
CA PHE A 171 0.59 8.11 -14.49
C PHE A 171 0.53 8.53 -13.01
N ARG A 172 1.16 9.66 -12.64
CA ARG A 172 1.02 10.26 -11.31
C ARG A 172 -0.42 10.64 -10.98
N ILE A 173 -1.17 11.15 -11.96
CA ILE A 173 -2.60 11.42 -11.79
C ILE A 173 -3.37 10.13 -11.44
N LEU A 174 -3.01 9.00 -12.06
CA LEU A 174 -3.62 7.70 -11.75
C LEU A 174 -3.21 7.19 -10.36
N ALA A 175 -1.93 7.26 -10.01
CA ALA A 175 -1.45 6.84 -8.69
C ALA A 175 -2.09 7.66 -7.56
N ASP A 176 -2.20 8.97 -7.76
CA ASP A 176 -2.88 9.88 -6.84
C ASP A 176 -4.36 9.52 -6.70
N TRP A 177 -5.04 9.17 -7.80
CA TRP A 177 -6.43 8.71 -7.78
C TRP A 177 -6.58 7.37 -7.04
N LYS A 178 -5.72 6.38 -7.31
CA LYS A 178 -5.72 5.08 -6.60
C LYS A 178 -5.51 5.28 -5.10
N THR A 179 -4.54 6.09 -4.74
CA THR A 179 -4.25 6.44 -3.33
C THR A 179 -5.42 7.17 -2.70
N LYS A 180 -6.02 8.14 -3.42
CA LYS A 180 -7.19 8.91 -2.97
C LYS A 180 -8.38 8.02 -2.66
N LYS A 181 -8.57 6.91 -3.36
CA LYS A 181 -9.67 5.95 -3.12
C LYS A 181 -9.30 4.79 -2.19
N GLY A 182 -8.16 4.88 -1.49
CA GLY A 182 -7.76 3.92 -0.47
C GLY A 182 -6.84 2.80 -0.94
N ILE A 183 -6.23 2.90 -2.13
CA ILE A 183 -5.25 1.94 -2.64
C ILE A 183 -3.89 2.63 -2.76
N PRO A 184 -3.00 2.56 -1.74
CA PRO A 184 -1.71 3.23 -1.75
C PRO A 184 -0.89 2.82 -2.98
N ALA A 185 -0.63 3.80 -3.87
CA ALA A 185 0.05 3.57 -5.12
C ALA A 185 1.42 4.25 -5.16
N ILE A 186 2.43 3.52 -5.65
CA ILE A 186 3.77 4.05 -5.92
C ILE A 186 4.08 3.98 -7.40
N ILE A 187 5.04 4.80 -7.84
CA ILE A 187 5.51 4.85 -9.22
C ILE A 187 7.01 4.66 -9.20
N GLU A 188 7.49 3.81 -10.09
CA GLU A 188 8.91 3.65 -10.37
C GLU A 188 9.16 3.81 -11.86
N THR A 189 10.33 4.33 -12.23
CA THR A 189 10.68 4.50 -13.65
C THR A 189 11.70 3.47 -14.14
N VAL A 190 11.60 3.13 -15.42
CA VAL A 190 12.54 2.24 -16.11
C VAL A 190 13.96 2.81 -16.01
N GLU A 191 14.12 4.12 -16.09
CA GLU A 191 15.40 4.81 -15.94
C GLU A 191 16.00 4.60 -14.54
N GLU A 192 15.21 4.79 -13.47
CA GLU A 192 15.67 4.60 -12.08
C GLU A 192 16.00 3.12 -11.81
N ILE A 193 15.15 2.20 -12.27
CA ILE A 193 15.41 0.76 -12.18
C ILE A 193 16.70 0.40 -12.92
N SER A 194 16.89 0.95 -14.12
CA SER A 194 18.07 0.67 -14.94
C SER A 194 19.36 1.14 -14.27
N ALA A 195 19.31 2.28 -13.56
CA ALA A 195 20.45 2.83 -12.84
C ALA A 195 20.76 2.06 -11.55
N THR A 196 19.74 1.58 -10.85
CA THR A 196 19.88 1.01 -9.50
C THR A 196 20.08 -0.51 -9.50
N TYR A 197 19.46 -1.24 -10.43
CA TYR A 197 19.46 -2.71 -10.43
C TYR A 197 20.44 -3.28 -11.44
N ALA A 198 21.19 -4.31 -11.02
CA ALA A 198 22.02 -5.11 -11.90
C ALA A 198 21.16 -6.10 -12.71
N GLY A 199 21.62 -6.41 -13.92
CA GLY A 199 20.96 -7.33 -14.84
C GLY A 199 21.59 -7.23 -16.24
N SER A 200 21.48 -8.30 -17.02
CA SER A 200 21.98 -8.41 -18.39
C SER A 200 21.24 -7.48 -19.35
N ASP A 201 19.96 -7.25 -19.10
CA ASP A 201 19.09 -6.37 -19.87
C ASP A 201 18.04 -5.70 -18.97
N ILE A 202 17.27 -4.77 -19.54
CA ILE A 202 16.30 -3.99 -18.78
C ILE A 202 15.17 -4.86 -18.20
N GLN A 203 14.76 -5.91 -18.90
CA GLN A 203 13.74 -6.82 -18.40
C GLN A 203 14.22 -7.57 -17.15
N GLU A 204 15.48 -8.01 -17.12
CA GLU A 204 16.06 -8.66 -15.94
C GLU A 204 16.17 -7.67 -14.78
N LYS A 205 16.61 -6.43 -15.06
CA LYS A 205 16.65 -5.37 -14.04
C LYS A 205 15.27 -5.06 -13.45
N ILE A 206 14.24 -4.94 -14.28
CA ILE A 206 12.84 -4.77 -13.83
C ILE A 206 12.40 -5.97 -13.00
N ARG A 207 12.74 -7.20 -13.41
CA ARG A 207 12.42 -8.38 -12.62
C ARG A 207 13.12 -8.39 -11.26
N ASN A 208 14.39 -8.01 -11.20
CA ASN A 208 15.16 -7.92 -9.95
C ASN A 208 14.59 -6.85 -9.02
N TYR A 209 14.17 -5.70 -9.56
CA TYR A 209 13.40 -4.71 -8.81
C TYR A 209 12.11 -5.30 -8.22
N LEU A 210 11.35 -6.05 -9.02
CA LEU A 210 10.11 -6.68 -8.58
C LEU A 210 10.33 -7.79 -7.53
N VAL A 211 11.48 -8.47 -7.53
CA VAL A 211 11.89 -9.38 -6.44
C VAL A 211 12.04 -8.62 -5.12
N ASP A 212 12.72 -7.46 -5.14
CA ASP A 212 12.89 -6.62 -3.95
C ASP A 212 11.56 -6.00 -3.49
N VAL A 213 10.71 -5.56 -4.41
CA VAL A 213 9.33 -5.12 -4.11
C VAL A 213 8.56 -6.22 -3.40
N LYS A 214 8.60 -7.45 -3.91
CA LYS A 214 7.92 -8.60 -3.29
C LYS A 214 8.44 -8.87 -1.89
N ARG A 215 9.76 -8.80 -1.69
CA ARG A 215 10.41 -9.02 -0.39
C ARG A 215 10.06 -7.95 0.63
N ASN A 216 9.98 -6.69 0.20
CA ASN A 216 9.79 -5.55 1.09
C ASN A 216 8.31 -5.21 1.35
N TYR A 217 7.43 -5.48 0.38
CA TYR A 217 6.03 -5.03 0.41
C TYR A 217 5.00 -6.14 0.19
N GLY A 218 5.42 -7.36 -0.18
CA GLY A 218 4.50 -8.47 -0.44
C GLY A 218 3.87 -8.44 -1.83
N SER A 219 2.72 -9.10 -1.99
CA SER A 219 1.99 -9.16 -3.27
C SER A 219 1.13 -7.92 -3.46
N MET A 220 1.12 -7.37 -4.67
CA MET A 220 0.34 -6.19 -5.03
C MET A 220 -0.10 -6.21 -6.49
N PHE A 221 -0.87 -5.19 -6.90
CA PHE A 221 -1.13 -4.95 -8.32
C PHE A 221 0.04 -4.20 -8.95
N VAL A 222 0.49 -4.65 -10.11
CA VAL A 222 1.53 -3.98 -10.91
C VAL A 222 0.92 -3.55 -12.25
N LEU A 223 1.09 -2.28 -12.59
CA LEU A 223 0.73 -1.71 -13.89
C LEU A 223 2.00 -1.35 -14.66
N LEU A 224 2.17 -1.93 -15.83
CA LEU A 224 3.18 -1.51 -16.80
C LEU A 224 2.60 -0.37 -17.62
N GLY A 225 2.96 0.88 -17.29
CA GLY A 225 2.56 2.11 -17.95
C GLY A 225 3.45 2.42 -19.16
N GLY A 226 3.27 1.70 -20.25
CA GLY A 226 4.03 1.88 -21.49
C GLY A 226 3.89 0.69 -22.45
N ASP A 227 4.08 0.90 -23.74
CA ASP A 227 4.23 -0.20 -24.71
C ASP A 227 5.62 -0.87 -24.58
N THR A 228 5.90 -1.86 -25.41
CA THR A 228 7.07 -2.73 -25.39
C THR A 228 8.37 -2.03 -25.79
N ASN A 229 8.30 -0.87 -26.43
CA ASN A 229 9.45 0.02 -26.64
C ASN A 229 9.86 0.76 -25.35
N ILE A 230 8.93 0.98 -24.41
CA ILE A 230 9.17 1.66 -23.13
C ILE A 230 9.46 0.62 -22.03
N ILE A 231 8.60 -0.38 -21.90
CA ILE A 231 8.71 -1.46 -20.91
C ILE A 231 8.74 -2.77 -21.70
N PRO A 232 9.92 -3.28 -22.07
CA PRO A 232 10.00 -4.42 -22.97
C PRO A 232 9.36 -5.67 -22.39
N ALA A 233 8.61 -6.41 -23.20
CA ALA A 233 8.18 -7.75 -22.81
C ALA A 233 9.38 -8.71 -22.84
N ARG A 234 9.31 -9.81 -22.08
CA ARG A 234 10.29 -10.89 -22.23
C ARG A 234 9.84 -11.80 -23.37
N VAL A 235 10.76 -12.21 -24.22
CA VAL A 235 10.48 -13.14 -25.31
C VAL A 235 10.93 -14.55 -24.90
N LYS A 236 10.10 -15.55 -25.17
CA LYS A 236 10.41 -16.96 -24.89
C LYS A 236 9.82 -17.88 -25.95
N LYS A 237 10.21 -19.15 -25.96
CA LYS A 237 9.57 -20.15 -26.83
C LYS A 237 8.13 -20.43 -26.37
N SER A 238 7.24 -20.64 -27.35
CA SER A 238 5.87 -21.05 -27.10
C SER A 238 5.81 -22.37 -26.33
N ARG A 239 4.81 -22.49 -25.43
CA ARG A 239 4.54 -23.73 -24.67
C ARG A 239 3.76 -24.75 -25.49
N TYR A 240 3.14 -24.31 -26.58
CA TYR A 240 2.36 -25.21 -27.40
C TYR A 240 3.33 -26.07 -28.21
N SER A 241 3.42 -27.36 -27.91
CA SER A 241 4.45 -28.26 -28.47
C SER A 241 4.55 -28.28 -30.01
N LYS A 242 3.48 -27.87 -30.71
CA LYS A 242 3.43 -27.77 -32.18
C LYS A 242 3.81 -26.39 -32.72
N ASN A 243 3.90 -25.36 -31.88
CA ASN A 243 4.34 -24.02 -32.23
C ASN A 243 5.70 -23.78 -31.56
N LYS A 244 6.73 -23.52 -32.37
CA LYS A 244 8.09 -23.23 -31.89
C LYS A 244 8.44 -21.75 -31.98
N ASP A 245 7.45 -20.90 -32.21
CA ASP A 245 7.63 -19.46 -32.35
C ASP A 245 8.02 -18.83 -31.02
N TRP A 246 8.64 -17.68 -31.15
CA TRP A 246 8.95 -16.81 -30.05
C TRP A 246 7.74 -15.94 -29.71
N VAL A 247 7.35 -15.95 -28.45
CA VAL A 247 6.20 -15.21 -27.94
C VAL A 247 6.65 -14.19 -26.90
N ALA A 248 6.16 -12.96 -27.06
CA ALA A 248 6.34 -11.90 -26.08
C ALA A 248 5.38 -12.10 -24.91
N VAL A 249 5.90 -11.98 -23.68
CA VAL A 249 5.15 -12.28 -22.47
C VAL A 249 5.50 -11.31 -21.34
N ASP A 250 4.45 -10.86 -20.64
CA ASP A 250 4.57 -9.99 -19.47
C ASP A 250 4.60 -10.78 -18.15
N PHE A 251 4.11 -12.02 -18.12
CA PHE A 251 4.10 -12.83 -16.90
C PHE A 251 5.50 -13.13 -16.35
N TYR A 252 6.56 -12.91 -17.14
CA TYR A 252 7.94 -12.88 -16.66
C TYR A 252 8.12 -11.95 -15.44
N TYR A 253 7.42 -10.81 -15.44
CA TYR A 253 7.41 -9.84 -14.35
C TYR A 253 6.58 -10.27 -13.15
N THR A 254 5.67 -11.25 -13.32
CA THR A 254 4.89 -11.79 -12.20
C THR A 254 5.60 -12.90 -11.46
N CYS A 255 6.58 -13.54 -12.07
CA CYS A 255 7.21 -14.74 -11.54
C CYS A 255 8.51 -14.39 -10.85
N VAL A 256 8.41 -13.87 -9.62
CA VAL A 256 9.55 -13.43 -8.81
C VAL A 256 9.80 -14.28 -7.57
N ASP A 257 8.91 -15.24 -7.26
CA ASP A 257 9.04 -16.07 -6.06
C ASP A 257 10.27 -17.00 -6.09
N ASN A 258 10.61 -17.59 -7.24
CA ASN A 258 11.73 -18.52 -7.39
C ASN A 258 12.30 -18.54 -8.84
N GLY A 259 13.55 -19.00 -8.97
CA GLY A 259 14.25 -19.20 -10.25
C GLY A 259 14.77 -17.91 -10.90
N ASN A 260 15.85 -18.00 -11.69
CA ASN A 260 16.36 -16.88 -12.51
C ASN A 260 15.88 -16.94 -13.97
N TRP A 261 15.22 -18.05 -14.36
CA TRP A 261 14.68 -18.31 -15.69
C TRP A 261 15.71 -18.31 -16.82
N ASN A 262 17.00 -18.37 -16.47
CA ASN A 262 18.17 -18.35 -17.35
C ASN A 262 19.33 -19.03 -16.61
N LYS A 263 19.14 -20.28 -16.18
CA LYS A 263 20.07 -20.98 -15.27
C LYS A 263 21.39 -21.30 -15.96
N ASN A 264 21.35 -21.48 -17.28
CA ASN A 264 22.52 -21.70 -18.11
C ASN A 264 23.24 -20.40 -18.52
N GLY A 265 22.67 -19.21 -18.25
CA GLY A 265 23.27 -17.92 -18.52
C GLY A 265 23.41 -17.57 -20.01
N ASN A 266 22.64 -18.20 -20.90
CA ASN A 266 22.71 -17.94 -22.34
C ASN A 266 21.78 -16.81 -22.81
N ASN A 267 21.01 -16.21 -21.90
CA ASN A 267 20.00 -15.16 -22.13
C ASN A 267 18.82 -15.60 -23.01
N ILE A 268 18.59 -16.91 -23.11
CA ILE A 268 17.38 -17.50 -23.61
C ILE A 268 16.57 -17.91 -22.39
N TYR A 269 15.42 -17.28 -22.22
CA TYR A 269 14.64 -17.46 -21.00
C TYR A 269 13.55 -18.52 -21.16
N TYR A 270 13.32 -19.29 -20.11
CA TYR A 270 12.23 -20.27 -20.01
C TYR A 270 12.38 -21.44 -21.02
N GLU A 271 13.58 -22.03 -21.11
CA GLU A 271 13.84 -23.20 -21.95
C GLU A 271 13.23 -24.49 -21.36
N ALA A 272 12.50 -25.25 -22.20
CA ALA A 272 11.57 -26.31 -21.78
C ALA A 272 12.21 -27.62 -21.25
N ASP A 273 13.53 -27.66 -21.05
CA ASP A 273 14.29 -28.91 -20.93
C ASP A 273 14.89 -29.12 -19.53
N LYS A 274 14.23 -28.62 -18.46
CA LYS A 274 14.75 -28.58 -17.07
C LYS A 274 16.06 -27.79 -16.91
N ILE A 275 16.44 -27.03 -17.94
CA ILE A 275 17.64 -26.20 -17.90
C ILE A 275 17.34 -24.96 -17.05
N ASP A 276 16.23 -24.25 -17.29
CA ASP A 276 15.95 -22.97 -16.62
C ASP A 276 14.97 -23.03 -15.44
N PHE A 277 14.30 -24.16 -15.22
CA PHE A 277 13.34 -24.35 -14.12
C PHE A 277 13.27 -25.84 -13.73
N GLU A 278 13.20 -26.14 -12.43
CA GLU A 278 13.23 -27.52 -11.90
C GLU A 278 11.84 -28.13 -11.69
N ASP A 279 10.82 -27.36 -11.29
CA ASP A 279 9.44 -27.84 -11.14
C ASP A 279 8.38 -26.70 -11.02
N SER A 280 7.16 -27.05 -10.63
CA SER A 280 6.04 -26.12 -10.38
C SER A 280 6.26 -25.11 -9.23
N LYS A 281 7.35 -25.22 -8.46
CA LYS A 281 7.72 -24.30 -7.37
C LYS A 281 8.52 -23.10 -7.85
N ASP A 282 9.05 -23.13 -9.07
CA ASP A 282 9.69 -21.97 -9.73
C ASP A 282 8.65 -21.00 -10.33
N TRP A 283 7.37 -21.38 -10.30
CA TRP A 283 6.28 -20.71 -11.02
C TRP A 283 5.22 -20.16 -10.06
N GLY A 284 5.62 -19.24 -9.19
CA GLY A 284 4.67 -18.45 -8.40
C GLY A 284 4.21 -17.21 -9.16
N VAL A 285 2.90 -16.98 -9.31
CA VAL A 285 2.39 -15.67 -9.75
C VAL A 285 2.34 -14.77 -8.52
N SER A 286 3.35 -13.92 -8.37
CA SER A 286 3.58 -13.12 -7.17
C SER A 286 2.81 -11.80 -7.18
N PHE A 287 2.31 -11.36 -8.33
CA PHE A 287 1.63 -10.09 -8.56
C PHE A 287 0.40 -10.24 -9.47
N LYS A 288 -0.60 -9.36 -9.29
CA LYS A 288 -1.64 -9.13 -10.31
C LYS A 288 -1.09 -8.12 -11.32
N LEU A 289 -0.99 -8.47 -12.59
CA LEU A 289 -0.35 -7.63 -13.60
C LEU A 289 -1.34 -7.10 -14.64
N GLY A 290 -1.17 -5.83 -15.00
CA GLY A 290 -1.79 -5.21 -16.17
C GLY A 290 -0.78 -4.37 -16.95
N ARG A 291 -1.10 -4.05 -18.21
CA ARG A 291 -0.33 -3.12 -19.05
C ARG A 291 -1.27 -2.05 -19.60
N ALA A 292 -0.80 -0.80 -19.57
CA ALA A 292 -1.34 0.30 -20.36
C ALA A 292 -0.40 0.49 -21.58
N PRO A 293 -0.75 -0.05 -22.75
CA PRO A 293 0.10 0.03 -23.95
C PRO A 293 -0.03 1.42 -24.56
N VAL A 294 0.80 2.34 -24.08
CA VAL A 294 0.84 3.74 -24.51
C VAL A 294 2.29 4.13 -24.78
N GLU A 295 2.51 4.98 -25.78
CA GLU A 295 3.85 5.43 -26.16
C GLU A 295 4.02 6.95 -25.96
N THR A 296 2.91 7.69 -25.93
CA THR A 296 2.90 9.17 -25.88
C THR A 296 2.18 9.71 -24.65
N LEU A 297 2.44 10.98 -24.32
CA LEU A 297 1.78 11.69 -23.22
C LEU A 297 0.27 11.76 -23.43
N GLU A 298 -0.17 11.96 -24.67
CA GLU A 298 -1.56 12.05 -25.07
C GLU A 298 -2.28 10.71 -24.90
N GLU A 299 -1.66 9.62 -25.33
CA GLU A 299 -2.19 8.26 -25.14
C GLU A 299 -2.29 7.89 -23.66
N ALA A 300 -1.22 8.19 -22.88
CA ALA A 300 -1.22 7.98 -21.43
C ALA A 300 -2.32 8.79 -20.75
N GLU A 301 -2.52 10.04 -21.14
CA GLU A 301 -3.59 10.89 -20.63
C GLU A 301 -4.98 10.30 -20.95
N VAL A 302 -5.21 9.87 -22.19
CA VAL A 302 -6.48 9.24 -22.59
C VAL A 302 -6.73 7.96 -21.78
N PHE A 303 -5.71 7.12 -21.60
CA PHE A 303 -5.80 5.90 -20.80
C PHE A 303 -6.19 6.23 -19.34
N VAL A 304 -5.42 7.11 -18.70
CA VAL A 304 -5.63 7.50 -17.30
C VAL A 304 -7.00 8.12 -17.10
N ASN A 305 -7.42 9.03 -17.97
CA ASN A 305 -8.73 9.68 -17.88
C ASN A 305 -9.88 8.68 -18.03
N LYS A 306 -9.77 7.70 -18.94
CA LYS A 306 -10.79 6.64 -19.07
C LYS A 306 -10.89 5.79 -17.81
N VAL A 307 -9.76 5.38 -17.24
CA VAL A 307 -9.73 4.58 -16.00
C VAL A 307 -10.35 5.37 -14.85
N ILE A 308 -9.94 6.61 -14.64
CA ILE A 308 -10.47 7.46 -13.56
C ILE A 308 -11.96 7.74 -13.76
N HIS A 309 -12.38 8.06 -14.98
CA HIS A 309 -13.78 8.33 -15.29
C HIS A 309 -14.67 7.11 -15.01
N TYR A 310 -14.24 5.92 -15.45
CA TYR A 310 -14.93 4.67 -15.17
C TYR A 310 -15.03 4.40 -13.65
N GLU A 311 -13.93 4.59 -12.92
CA GLU A 311 -13.89 4.34 -11.48
C GLU A 311 -14.64 5.39 -10.63
N LYS A 312 -14.84 6.60 -11.15
CA LYS A 312 -15.68 7.62 -10.52
C LYS A 312 -17.16 7.33 -10.68
N ALA A 313 -17.54 6.52 -11.67
CA ALA A 313 -18.93 6.28 -12.04
C ALA A 313 -19.72 7.60 -12.12
N ASP A 314 -19.25 8.57 -12.90
CA ASP A 314 -20.04 9.78 -13.19
C ASP A 314 -21.37 9.32 -13.83
N LEU A 315 -22.42 9.24 -13.01
CA LEU A 315 -23.80 8.94 -13.41
C LEU A 315 -24.38 10.14 -14.18
N ASN A 316 -23.78 10.50 -15.31
CA ASN A 316 -24.36 11.38 -16.30
C ASN A 316 -25.06 10.57 -17.40
N HIS A 317 -25.83 9.55 -17.00
CA HIS A 317 -26.94 9.10 -17.85
C HIS A 317 -28.13 9.98 -17.51
N SER A 318 -28.22 11.12 -18.20
CA SER A 318 -29.50 11.77 -18.41
C SER A 318 -30.39 10.77 -19.13
N VAL A 319 -31.28 10.12 -18.39
CA VAL A 319 -32.39 9.37 -18.97
C VAL A 319 -33.23 10.40 -19.72
N ILE A 320 -33.20 10.31 -21.05
CA ILE A 320 -34.15 10.99 -21.95
C ILE A 320 -35.46 10.18 -21.91
#